data_AF-A0A095UQ66-F1
#
_entry.id   AF-A0A095UQ66-F1
#
_cell.length_a   1.000
_cell.length_b   1.000
_cell.length_c   1.000
_cell.angle_alpha   90.00
_cell.angle_beta   90.00
_cell.angle_gamma   90.00
#
_symmetry.space_group_name_H-M   'P 1'
#
loop_
_entity.id
_entity.type
_entity.pdbx_description
1 polymer ?
#
loop_
_entity_poly.entity_id
_entity_poly.type
_entity_poly.pdbx_seq_one_letter_code
_entity_poly.pdbx_strand_id
1 'polypeptide(L)'
;MHTEQQRFLQAIRDSEVIHAPFPHASIDGGLSGAFLQTLYAHLPAPQEFNDEGYGLKTFQIWDESEELLNWRPAERHFWQDCNAALFSEEVAEAIHTLFRPAMENLYRDLFSSPESQLAKVELQPWSTSGALNIRAPGNCLPTHMDWPNRLYSLILYLDPDQHFQEDWGTRLFHGPKICGPQGVEVMAKRARDHVRDCTAEASTLVPFKPGRVTIFMNTPWSYHGANVAANAAGSRWCLVKGINMTLAATEQLFGLPPELR
;
A
#
# COMPACT_ATOMS: atom_id res chain seq x y z
N MET A 1 21.00 -1.71 7.65
CA MET A 1 19.60 -2.15 7.57
C MET A 1 18.95 -2.42 8.92
N HIS A 2 19.55 -3.22 9.82
CA HIS A 2 18.93 -3.54 11.13
C HIS A 2 18.47 -2.32 11.96
N THR A 3 19.29 -1.27 12.05
CA THR A 3 18.92 -0.02 12.76
C THR A 3 17.69 0.67 12.16
N GLU A 4 17.54 0.66 10.83
CA GLU A 4 16.39 1.25 10.15
C GLU A 4 15.13 0.41 10.34
N GLN A 5 15.25 -0.92 10.31
CA GLN A 5 14.14 -1.81 10.66
C GLN A 5 13.61 -1.53 12.07
N GLN A 6 14.50 -1.42 13.07
CA GLN A 6 14.09 -1.13 14.45
C GLN A 6 13.42 0.25 14.59
N ARG A 7 13.97 1.27 13.91
CA ARG A 7 13.35 2.60 13.86
C ARG A 7 11.95 2.53 13.26
N PHE A 8 11.79 1.83 12.15
CA PHE A 8 10.51 1.71 11.46
C PHE A 8 9.48 0.94 12.28
N LEU A 9 9.88 -0.18 12.90
CA LEU A 9 9.04 -0.95 13.83
C LEU A 9 8.56 -0.10 15.01
N GLN A 10 9.46 0.69 15.61
CA GLN A 10 9.08 1.58 16.71
C GLN A 10 8.09 2.65 16.23
N ALA A 11 8.34 3.26 15.08
CA ALA A 11 7.44 4.25 14.51
C ALA A 11 6.04 3.68 14.19
N ILE A 12 5.94 2.43 13.71
CA ILE A 12 4.66 1.74 13.52
C ILE A 12 3.93 1.57 14.86
N ARG A 13 4.63 1.13 15.91
CA ARG A 13 4.03 0.90 17.23
C ARG A 13 3.53 2.18 17.90
N ASP A 14 4.22 3.29 17.66
CA ASP A 14 3.87 4.61 18.21
C ASP A 14 2.83 5.35 17.36
N SER A 15 2.43 4.80 16.21
CA SER A 15 1.45 5.42 15.32
C SER A 15 0.02 5.20 15.80
N GLU A 16 -0.87 6.10 15.40
CA GLU A 16 -2.30 5.98 15.63
C GLU A 16 -3.05 5.69 14.33
N VAL A 17 -4.12 4.89 14.41
CA VAL A 17 -5.01 4.62 13.28
C VAL A 17 -6.08 5.72 13.22
N ILE A 18 -6.09 6.45 12.11
CA ILE A 18 -7.13 7.40 11.74
C ILE A 18 -8.26 6.62 11.08
N HIS A 19 -9.48 6.74 11.59
CA HIS A 19 -10.61 5.92 11.15
C HIS A 19 -11.38 6.45 9.93
N ALA A 20 -11.40 7.77 9.72
CA ALA A 20 -12.13 8.40 8.63
C ALA A 20 -11.17 8.84 7.51
N PRO A 21 -11.50 8.64 6.21
CA PRO A 21 -12.73 8.06 5.69
C PRO A 21 -12.79 6.52 5.82
N PHE A 22 -11.64 5.89 6.04
CA PHE A 22 -11.47 4.49 6.44
C PHE A 22 -10.14 4.34 7.20
N PRO A 23 -9.91 3.22 7.90
CA PRO A 23 -8.72 3.01 8.72
C PRO A 23 -7.41 3.18 7.94
N HIS A 24 -6.61 4.16 8.33
CA HIS A 24 -5.30 4.45 7.78
C HIS A 24 -4.37 5.08 8.82
N ALA A 25 -3.06 5.11 8.54
CA ALA A 25 -2.04 5.73 9.37
C ALA A 25 -1.01 6.43 8.48
N SER A 26 -0.43 7.51 8.98
CA SER A 26 0.69 8.22 8.33
C SER A 26 1.87 8.29 9.29
N ILE A 27 2.99 7.71 8.88
CA ILE A 27 4.20 7.58 9.70
C ILE A 27 5.25 8.53 9.14
N ASP A 28 5.58 9.56 9.91
CA ASP A 28 6.70 10.46 9.65
C ASP A 28 7.93 10.02 10.46
N GLY A 29 9.12 10.15 9.89
CA GLY A 29 10.37 9.87 10.61
C GLY A 29 10.63 8.39 10.90
N GLY A 30 9.84 7.47 10.31
CA GLY A 30 10.06 6.02 10.41
C GLY A 30 11.35 5.55 9.74
N LEU A 31 11.94 6.38 8.89
CA LEU A 31 13.22 6.14 8.20
C LEU A 31 14.16 7.32 8.43
N SER A 32 15.46 7.06 8.57
CA SER A 32 16.44 8.14 8.71
C SER A 32 16.69 8.87 7.39
N GLY A 33 17.03 10.17 7.47
CA GLY A 33 17.41 10.94 6.29
C GLY A 33 18.63 10.36 5.57
N ALA A 34 19.60 9.80 6.31
CA ALA A 34 20.76 9.14 5.74
C ALA A 34 20.36 7.90 4.92
N PHE A 35 19.41 7.10 5.42
CA PHE A 35 18.90 5.96 4.69
C PHE A 35 18.12 6.37 3.44
N LEU A 36 17.32 7.44 3.50
CA LEU A 36 16.63 7.98 2.31
C LEU A 36 17.62 8.43 1.23
N GLN A 37 18.73 9.06 1.59
CA GLN A 37 19.78 9.42 0.63
C GLN A 37 20.41 8.18 -0.02
N THR A 38 20.64 7.13 0.77
CA THR A 38 21.12 5.85 0.23
C THR A 38 20.10 5.21 -0.71
N LEU A 39 18.80 5.25 -0.38
CA LEU A 39 17.73 4.78 -1.28
C LEU A 39 17.77 5.52 -2.62
N TYR A 40 17.88 6.86 -2.60
CA TYR A 40 17.94 7.67 -3.82
C TYR A 40 19.15 7.33 -4.68
N ALA A 41 20.31 7.07 -4.07
CA ALA A 41 21.51 6.66 -4.80
C ALA A 41 21.40 5.28 -5.49
N HIS A 42 20.41 4.46 -5.11
CA HIS A 42 20.17 3.13 -5.67
C HIS A 42 18.84 3.01 -6.42
N LEU A 43 18.15 4.14 -6.68
CA LEU A 43 16.96 4.11 -7.52
C LEU A 43 17.32 3.78 -8.97
N PRO A 44 16.47 3.03 -9.70
CA PRO A 44 16.62 2.90 -11.13
C PRO A 44 16.49 4.25 -11.80
N ALA A 45 17.21 4.43 -12.90
CA ALA A 45 16.98 5.59 -13.73
C ALA A 45 15.59 5.46 -14.40
N PRO A 46 14.85 6.56 -14.64
CA PRO A 46 13.48 6.51 -15.16
C PRO A 46 13.28 5.76 -16.50
N GLN A 47 14.36 5.56 -17.27
CA GLN A 47 14.35 4.78 -18.51
C GLN A 47 14.38 3.26 -18.30
N GLU A 48 14.70 2.79 -17.09
CA GLU A 48 14.75 1.37 -16.73
C GLU A 48 13.39 0.84 -16.26
N PHE A 49 12.43 1.74 -15.99
CA PHE A 49 11.08 1.36 -15.60
C PHE A 49 10.25 0.95 -16.82
N ASN A 50 9.38 -0.03 -16.62
CA ASN A 50 8.37 -0.41 -17.59
C ASN A 50 7.31 0.70 -17.71
N ASP A 51 6.96 1.07 -18.94
CA ASP A 51 5.91 2.04 -19.22
C ASP A 51 4.56 1.31 -19.26
N GLU A 52 3.75 1.50 -18.22
CA GLU A 52 2.39 0.95 -18.11
C GLU A 52 1.37 1.82 -18.87
N GLY A 53 1.83 2.88 -19.53
CA GLY A 53 1.01 3.87 -20.20
C GLY A 53 0.43 4.92 -19.27
N TYR A 54 -0.19 5.94 -19.88
CA TYR A 54 -0.86 7.05 -19.20
C TYR A 54 0.03 7.82 -18.21
N GLY A 55 1.36 7.75 -18.35
CA GLY A 55 2.31 8.42 -17.46
C GLY A 55 2.60 7.68 -16.15
N LEU A 56 2.27 6.38 -16.06
CA LEU A 56 2.71 5.50 -14.99
C LEU A 56 3.88 4.66 -15.47
N LYS A 57 4.98 4.69 -14.73
CA LYS A 57 6.08 3.75 -14.88
C LYS A 57 6.25 2.91 -13.63
N THR A 58 6.52 1.63 -13.80
CA THR A 58 6.64 0.64 -12.72
C THR A 58 7.98 -0.09 -12.82
N PHE A 59 8.53 -0.42 -11.67
CA PHE A 59 9.69 -1.28 -11.55
C PHE A 59 9.49 -2.23 -10.38
N GLN A 60 9.37 -3.52 -10.65
CA GLN A 60 9.19 -4.57 -9.67
C GLN A 60 10.50 -4.78 -8.91
N ILE A 61 10.45 -4.58 -7.60
CA ILE A 61 11.59 -4.81 -6.72
C ILE A 61 11.38 -6.12 -5.95
N TRP A 62 11.28 -7.23 -6.66
CA TRP A 62 11.13 -8.56 -6.06
C TRP A 62 12.28 -9.48 -6.43
N ASP A 63 12.75 -10.24 -5.44
CA ASP A 63 13.87 -11.19 -5.50
C ASP A 63 13.82 -12.14 -6.71
N GLU A 64 12.62 -12.48 -7.20
CA GLU A 64 12.42 -13.37 -8.36
C GLU A 64 11.94 -12.65 -9.63
N SER A 65 11.79 -11.33 -9.61
CA SER A 65 11.37 -10.58 -10.80
C SER A 65 12.48 -10.55 -11.85
N GLU A 66 12.14 -10.76 -13.12
CA GLU A 66 13.08 -10.66 -14.23
C GLU A 66 13.77 -9.29 -14.28
N GLU A 67 13.05 -8.23 -13.89
CA GLU A 67 13.56 -6.86 -13.80
C GLU A 67 14.74 -6.75 -12.82
N LEU A 68 14.59 -7.32 -11.61
CA LEU A 68 15.64 -7.31 -10.60
C LEU A 68 16.77 -8.32 -10.90
N LEU A 69 16.47 -9.43 -11.58
CA LEU A 69 17.46 -10.44 -11.97
C LEU A 69 18.43 -9.92 -13.04
N ASN A 70 17.96 -9.06 -13.95
CA ASN A 70 18.77 -8.43 -14.99
C ASN A 70 19.58 -7.22 -14.50
N TRP A 71 19.46 -6.88 -13.21
CA TRP A 71 20.07 -5.71 -12.64
C TRP A 71 21.51 -5.92 -12.16
N ARG A 72 22.23 -4.81 -12.03
CA ARG A 72 23.60 -4.81 -11.52
C ARG A 72 23.61 -5.45 -10.11
N PRO A 73 24.60 -6.32 -9.78
CA PRO A 73 24.54 -7.10 -8.54
C PRO A 73 24.47 -6.26 -7.26
N ALA A 74 25.06 -5.07 -7.23
CA ALA A 74 25.06 -4.21 -6.04
C ALA A 74 23.66 -3.62 -5.76
N GLU A 75 23.01 -3.09 -6.79
CA GLU A 75 21.66 -2.53 -6.72
C GLU A 75 20.65 -3.62 -6.37
N ARG A 76 20.77 -4.82 -6.97
CA ARG A 76 19.94 -5.98 -6.61
C ARG A 76 20.05 -6.32 -5.12
N HIS A 77 21.26 -6.51 -4.59
CA HIS A 77 21.44 -6.85 -3.17
C HIS A 77 20.90 -5.76 -2.26
N PHE A 78 21.11 -4.49 -2.61
CA PHE A 78 20.58 -3.37 -1.83
C PHE A 78 19.05 -3.42 -1.70
N TRP A 79 18.33 -3.68 -2.79
CA TRP A 79 16.86 -3.76 -2.75
C TRP A 79 16.35 -5.04 -2.07
N GLN A 80 17.07 -6.15 -2.19
CA GLN A 80 16.80 -7.37 -1.41
C GLN A 80 16.93 -7.09 0.10
N ASP A 81 18.02 -6.44 0.51
CA ASP A 81 18.25 -6.04 1.89
C ASP A 81 17.19 -5.05 2.40
N CYS A 82 16.78 -4.08 1.56
CA CYS A 82 15.70 -3.16 1.88
C CYS A 82 14.35 -3.89 2.04
N ASN A 83 14.08 -4.87 1.18
CA ASN A 83 12.87 -5.69 1.29
C ASN A 83 12.83 -6.49 2.58
N ALA A 84 13.94 -7.18 2.88
CA ALA A 84 14.09 -7.97 4.09
C ALA A 84 14.01 -7.14 5.37
N ALA A 85 14.39 -5.86 5.33
CA ALA A 85 14.38 -4.99 6.50
C ALA A 85 13.07 -4.21 6.68
N LEU A 86 12.57 -3.56 5.63
CA LEU A 86 11.40 -2.67 5.72
C LEU A 86 10.07 -3.40 5.62
N PHE A 87 10.09 -4.65 5.16
CA PHE A 87 8.88 -5.43 4.98
C PHE A 87 9.03 -6.88 5.42
N SER A 88 9.84 -7.08 6.46
CA SER A 88 9.96 -8.36 7.14
C SER A 88 8.63 -8.83 7.72
N GLU A 89 8.56 -10.09 8.12
CA GLU A 89 7.41 -10.64 8.84
C GLU A 89 7.13 -9.87 10.14
N GLU A 90 8.17 -9.43 10.86
CA GLU A 90 7.98 -8.63 12.07
C GLU A 90 7.33 -7.27 11.79
N VAL A 91 7.64 -6.65 10.64
CA VAL A 91 6.98 -5.41 10.21
C VAL A 91 5.53 -5.67 9.85
N ALA A 92 5.26 -6.74 9.10
CA ALA A 92 3.89 -7.12 8.74
C ALA A 92 3.03 -7.39 9.98
N GLU A 93 3.58 -8.08 10.97
CA GLU A 93 2.91 -8.37 12.24
C GLU A 93 2.70 -7.11 13.09
N ALA A 94 3.66 -6.19 13.13
CA ALA A 94 3.51 -4.91 13.82
C ALA A 94 2.37 -4.07 13.21
N ILE A 95 2.28 -4.02 11.88
CA ILE A 95 1.20 -3.32 11.17
C ILE A 95 -0.14 -4.02 11.42
N HIS A 96 -0.18 -5.34 11.32
CA HIS A 96 -1.39 -6.10 11.60
C HIS A 96 -1.89 -5.86 13.03
N THR A 97 -0.97 -5.80 14.01
CA THR A 97 -1.28 -5.50 15.41
C THR A 97 -1.84 -4.08 15.57
N LEU A 98 -1.23 -3.08 14.91
CA LEU A 98 -1.71 -1.69 14.91
C LEU A 98 -3.16 -1.59 14.40
N PHE A 99 -3.49 -2.29 13.32
CA PHE A 99 -4.82 -2.23 12.69
C PHE A 99 -5.83 -3.26 13.21
N ARG A 100 -5.43 -4.17 14.12
CA ARG A 100 -6.28 -5.26 14.62
C ARG A 100 -7.65 -4.78 15.13
N PRO A 101 -7.76 -3.71 15.94
CA PRO A 101 -9.07 -3.25 16.40
C PRO A 101 -9.99 -2.79 15.26
N ALA A 102 -9.43 -2.13 14.24
CA ALA A 102 -10.19 -1.69 13.07
C ALA A 102 -10.64 -2.88 12.21
N MET A 103 -9.80 -3.90 12.07
CA MET A 103 -10.10 -5.13 11.35
C MET A 103 -11.21 -5.93 12.05
N GLU A 104 -11.15 -6.08 13.37
CA GLU A 104 -12.20 -6.77 14.15
C GLU A 104 -13.56 -6.10 13.96
N ASN A 105 -13.59 -4.76 13.91
CA ASN A 105 -14.79 -4.00 13.61
C ASN A 105 -15.30 -4.21 12.17
N LEU A 106 -14.40 -4.19 11.17
CA LEU A 106 -14.75 -4.52 9.79
C LEU A 106 -15.43 -5.91 9.71
N TYR A 107 -14.84 -6.92 10.32
CA TYR A 107 -15.34 -8.29 10.21
C TYR A 107 -16.65 -8.47 10.98
N ARG A 108 -16.87 -7.67 12.04
CA ARG A 108 -18.17 -7.59 12.73
C ARG A 108 -19.24 -7.10 11.78
N ASP A 109 -18.94 -6.04 11.05
CA ASP A 109 -19.86 -5.44 10.07
C ASP A 109 -20.11 -6.36 8.87
N LEU A 110 -19.14 -7.18 8.47
CA LEU A 110 -19.28 -8.11 7.33
C LEU A 110 -20.05 -9.38 7.68
N PHE A 111 -19.76 -9.99 8.83
CA PHE A 111 -20.21 -11.37 9.11
C PHE A 111 -21.23 -11.50 10.24
N SER A 112 -21.65 -10.40 10.89
CA SER A 112 -22.62 -10.36 12.01
C SER A 112 -22.21 -11.13 13.29
N SER A 113 -21.28 -12.09 13.22
CA SER A 113 -20.64 -12.80 14.34
C SER A 113 -19.12 -12.92 14.11
N PRO A 114 -18.35 -11.83 14.34
CA PRO A 114 -16.92 -11.76 14.00
C PRO A 114 -16.07 -12.78 14.76
N GLU A 115 -16.38 -13.01 16.03
CA GLU A 115 -15.64 -13.93 16.91
C GLU A 115 -15.66 -15.36 16.37
N SER A 116 -16.72 -15.77 15.68
CA SER A 116 -16.83 -17.13 15.14
C SER A 116 -16.11 -17.34 13.80
N GLN A 117 -15.83 -16.28 13.03
CA GLN A 117 -15.18 -16.34 11.72
C GLN A 117 -13.68 -16.04 11.84
N LEU A 118 -13.30 -14.96 12.54
CA LEU A 118 -11.90 -14.62 12.80
C LEU A 118 -11.18 -15.69 13.65
N ALA A 119 -11.86 -16.30 14.63
CA ALA A 119 -11.26 -17.40 15.39
C ALA A 119 -11.09 -18.68 14.57
N LYS A 120 -11.73 -18.80 13.40
CA LYS A 120 -11.61 -19.95 12.51
C LYS A 120 -10.59 -19.77 11.40
N VAL A 121 -10.23 -18.52 11.08
CA VAL A 121 -9.33 -18.20 9.97
C VAL A 121 -8.10 -17.49 10.48
N GLU A 122 -6.97 -18.19 10.46
CA GLU A 122 -5.67 -17.58 10.72
C GLU A 122 -5.25 -16.76 9.49
N LEU A 123 -5.18 -15.44 9.63
CA LEU A 123 -4.93 -14.55 8.49
C LEU A 123 -3.50 -14.60 7.96
N GLN A 124 -2.52 -15.00 8.80
CA GLN A 124 -1.09 -15.09 8.51
C GLN A 124 -0.59 -13.99 7.54
N PRO A 125 -0.50 -12.73 8.01
CA PRO A 125 -0.13 -11.61 7.15
C PRO A 125 1.27 -11.80 6.59
N TRP A 126 1.42 -11.69 5.27
CA TRP A 126 2.72 -11.78 4.59
C TRP A 126 2.91 -10.62 3.61
N SER A 127 4.14 -10.13 3.52
CA SER A 127 4.50 -9.01 2.66
C SER A 127 4.66 -9.46 1.20
N THR A 128 3.96 -8.80 0.27
CA THR A 128 4.08 -9.14 -1.16
C THR A 128 5.36 -8.59 -1.80
N SER A 129 5.58 -8.94 -3.06
CA SER A 129 6.44 -8.18 -3.97
C SER A 129 6.11 -6.68 -3.89
N GLY A 130 7.15 -5.85 -3.81
CA GLY A 130 7.04 -4.39 -3.84
C GLY A 130 7.29 -3.86 -5.25
N ALA A 131 6.85 -2.64 -5.51
CA ALA A 131 7.11 -1.94 -6.77
C ALA A 131 7.51 -0.49 -6.50
N LEU A 132 8.53 -0.03 -7.22
CA LEU A 132 8.80 1.39 -7.39
C LEU A 132 7.89 1.91 -8.50
N ASN A 133 7.23 3.03 -8.24
CA ASN A 133 6.31 3.65 -9.18
C ASN A 133 6.72 5.11 -9.40
N ILE A 134 6.76 5.52 -10.66
CA ILE A 134 6.91 6.91 -11.08
C ILE A 134 5.60 7.34 -11.73
N ARG A 135 5.01 8.43 -11.24
CA ARG A 135 3.87 9.09 -11.91
C ARG A 135 4.31 10.44 -12.45
N ALA A 136 4.25 10.58 -13.77
CA ALA A 136 4.61 11.80 -14.49
C ALA A 136 3.54 12.91 -14.29
N PRO A 137 3.87 14.18 -14.60
CA PRO A 137 2.89 15.26 -14.66
C PRO A 137 1.64 14.88 -15.48
N GLY A 138 0.46 15.16 -14.92
CA GLY A 138 -0.84 14.86 -15.54
C GLY A 138 -1.31 13.43 -15.36
N ASN A 139 -0.51 12.54 -14.75
CA ASN A 139 -0.96 11.20 -14.41
C ASN A 139 -2.00 11.23 -13.30
N CYS A 140 -3.10 10.51 -13.52
CA CYS A 140 -4.15 10.28 -12.54
C CYS A 140 -4.31 8.78 -12.30
N LEU A 141 -4.15 8.36 -11.04
CA LEU A 141 -4.64 7.07 -10.58
C LEU A 141 -6.11 7.28 -10.16
N PRO A 142 -7.08 6.79 -10.97
CA PRO A 142 -8.48 6.96 -10.65
C PRO A 142 -8.82 6.29 -9.32
N THR A 143 -9.94 6.71 -8.75
CA THR A 143 -10.48 6.10 -7.54
C THR A 143 -10.68 4.60 -7.75
N HIS A 144 -10.11 3.81 -6.85
CA HIS A 144 -10.19 2.35 -6.86
C HIS A 144 -10.11 1.80 -5.43
N MET A 145 -10.28 0.49 -5.31
CA MET A 145 -9.97 -0.29 -4.12
C MET A 145 -8.83 -1.26 -4.45
N ASP A 146 -8.16 -1.83 -3.44
CA ASP A 146 -7.12 -2.80 -3.67
C ASP A 146 -7.68 -4.22 -3.90
N TRP A 147 -6.79 -5.15 -4.25
CA TRP A 147 -7.15 -6.55 -4.49
C TRP A 147 -7.77 -7.23 -3.25
N PRO A 148 -8.73 -8.15 -3.45
CA PRO A 148 -9.38 -8.96 -2.40
C PRO A 148 -8.51 -9.49 -1.26
N ASN A 149 -7.36 -10.06 -1.60
CA ASN A 149 -6.47 -10.70 -0.63
C ASN A 149 -5.53 -9.70 0.09
N ARG A 150 -5.57 -8.42 -0.28
CA ARG A 150 -4.81 -7.36 0.38
C ARG A 150 -5.44 -7.08 1.73
N LEU A 151 -4.67 -7.15 2.81
CA LEU A 151 -5.05 -6.66 4.13
C LEU A 151 -4.69 -5.18 4.30
N TYR A 152 -3.45 -4.82 3.95
CA TYR A 152 -2.92 -3.48 4.11
C TYR A 152 -2.09 -3.07 2.91
N SER A 153 -2.20 -1.81 2.50
CA SER A 153 -1.35 -1.21 1.48
C SER A 153 -0.43 -0.17 2.13
N LEU A 154 0.84 -0.20 1.74
CA LEU A 154 1.92 0.64 2.24
C LEU A 154 2.49 1.45 1.09
N ILE A 155 2.63 2.75 1.29
CA ILE A 155 3.21 3.67 0.32
C ILE A 155 4.28 4.50 1.01
N LEU A 156 5.54 4.30 0.66
CA LEU A 156 6.65 5.18 1.02
C LEU A 156 6.83 6.24 -0.08
N TYR A 157 6.69 7.50 0.29
CA TYR A 157 6.93 8.63 -0.62
C TYR A 157 8.42 8.95 -0.75
N LEU A 158 8.88 9.10 -1.98
CA LEU A 158 10.27 9.36 -2.35
C LEU A 158 10.32 10.63 -3.21
N ASP A 159 11.30 11.49 -3.03
CA ASP A 159 11.47 12.70 -3.86
C ASP A 159 12.95 12.89 -4.19
N PRO A 160 13.51 12.03 -5.07
CA PRO A 160 14.92 12.10 -5.41
C PRO A 160 15.29 13.43 -6.10
N ASP A 161 14.32 14.05 -6.77
CA ASP A 161 14.50 15.26 -7.58
C ASP A 161 14.22 16.56 -6.81
N GLN A 162 13.81 16.48 -5.54
CA GLN A 162 13.48 17.63 -4.67
C GLN A 162 12.42 18.55 -5.28
N HIS A 163 11.35 17.95 -5.83
CA HIS A 163 10.24 18.65 -6.49
C HIS A 163 8.90 18.36 -5.83
N PHE A 164 8.88 17.88 -4.59
CA PHE A 164 7.65 17.50 -3.90
C PHE A 164 6.61 18.62 -3.89
N GLN A 165 5.36 18.24 -4.13
CA GLN A 165 4.20 19.07 -3.84
C GLN A 165 3.24 18.24 -2.98
N GLU A 166 2.78 18.81 -1.87
CA GLU A 166 1.98 18.08 -0.88
C GLU A 166 0.69 17.50 -1.47
N ASP A 167 0.11 18.17 -2.47
CA ASP A 167 -1.14 17.79 -3.14
C ASP A 167 -1.02 16.59 -4.10
N TRP A 168 0.20 16.11 -4.35
CA TRP A 168 0.48 14.85 -5.06
C TRP A 168 0.35 13.63 -4.15
N GLY A 169 -0.09 13.83 -2.92
CA GLY A 169 -0.34 12.80 -1.92
C GLY A 169 -1.38 11.75 -2.31
N THR A 170 -1.60 10.80 -1.41
CA THR A 170 -2.69 9.83 -1.58
C THR A 170 -4.01 10.48 -1.20
N ARG A 171 -5.01 10.36 -2.09
CA ARG A 171 -6.36 10.87 -1.89
C ARG A 171 -7.23 9.73 -1.38
N LEU A 172 -7.89 9.95 -0.25
CA LEU A 172 -8.83 9.02 0.38
C LEU A 172 -10.24 9.62 0.25
N PHE A 173 -11.18 8.83 -0.24
CA PHE A 173 -12.53 9.29 -0.55
C PHE A 173 -13.55 8.67 0.41
N HIS A 174 -14.59 9.43 0.74
CA HIS A 174 -15.79 8.85 1.32
C HIS A 174 -16.57 8.11 0.24
N GLY A 175 -16.98 6.90 0.57
CA GLY A 175 -17.97 6.16 -0.18
C GLY A 175 -18.94 5.47 0.77
N PRO A 176 -19.99 4.83 0.22
CA PRO A 176 -20.94 4.08 1.03
C PRO A 176 -20.20 2.96 1.77
N LYS A 177 -20.40 2.88 3.09
CA LYS A 177 -19.92 1.73 3.86
C LYS A 177 -20.71 0.48 3.43
N ILE A 178 -20.04 -0.50 2.86
CA ILE A 178 -20.67 -1.74 2.36
C ILE A 178 -20.48 -2.86 3.38
N CYS A 179 -21.56 -3.22 4.07
CA CYS A 179 -21.55 -4.24 5.14
C CYS A 179 -22.24 -5.55 4.70
N GLY A 180 -22.18 -6.57 5.55
CA GLY A 180 -22.89 -7.83 5.34
C GLY A 180 -22.42 -8.61 4.10
N PRO A 181 -23.28 -9.50 3.55
CA PRO A 181 -22.97 -10.31 2.37
C PRO A 181 -22.55 -9.51 1.14
N GLN A 182 -23.05 -8.29 0.98
CA GLN A 182 -22.67 -7.41 -0.11
C GLN A 182 -21.22 -6.91 0.03
N GLY A 183 -20.76 -6.65 1.26
CA GLY A 183 -19.36 -6.28 1.51
C GLY A 183 -18.42 -7.44 1.24
N VAL A 184 -18.83 -8.66 1.60
CA VAL A 184 -18.12 -9.91 1.28
C VAL A 184 -18.01 -10.08 -0.24
N GLU A 185 -19.09 -9.86 -0.99
CA GLU A 185 -19.09 -9.94 -2.45
C GLU A 185 -18.14 -8.91 -3.10
N VAL A 186 -18.10 -7.68 -2.60
CA VAL A 186 -17.18 -6.65 -3.09
C VAL A 186 -15.73 -7.04 -2.81
N MET A 187 -15.45 -7.56 -1.61
CA MET A 187 -14.13 -8.08 -1.25
C MET A 187 -13.76 -9.36 -2.01
N ALA A 188 -14.71 -10.05 -2.65
CA ALA A 188 -14.48 -11.26 -3.44
C ALA A 188 -14.26 -10.99 -4.94
N LYS A 189 -14.34 -9.75 -5.40
CA LYS A 189 -14.34 -9.37 -6.82
C LYS A 189 -13.30 -8.29 -7.15
N ARG A 190 -13.05 -8.07 -8.45
CA ARG A 190 -12.07 -7.08 -8.92
C ARG A 190 -12.45 -5.64 -8.53
N ALA A 191 -11.44 -4.84 -8.23
CA ALA A 191 -11.55 -3.43 -7.85
C ALA A 191 -12.28 -2.52 -8.85
N ARG A 192 -12.18 -2.78 -10.17
CA ARG A 192 -12.77 -1.92 -11.21
C ARG A 192 -14.28 -2.05 -11.35
N ASP A 193 -14.86 -3.15 -10.87
CA ASP A 193 -16.29 -3.47 -11.06
C ASP A 193 -17.17 -2.96 -9.90
N HIS A 194 -16.58 -2.32 -8.89
CA HIS A 194 -17.24 -1.99 -7.61
C HIS A 194 -17.01 -0.58 -7.07
N VAL A 195 -16.48 0.35 -7.87
CA VAL A 195 -16.56 1.77 -7.50
C VAL A 195 -18.02 2.21 -7.57
N ARG A 196 -18.73 2.05 -6.44
CA ARG A 196 -20.08 2.58 -6.23
C ARG A 196 -19.97 4.04 -5.83
N ASP A 197 -20.91 4.88 -6.29
CA ASP A 197 -21.14 6.29 -5.94
C ASP A 197 -20.24 6.82 -4.80
N CYS A 198 -18.98 7.13 -5.12
CA CYS A 198 -18.05 7.77 -4.20
C CYS A 198 -18.13 9.28 -4.37
N THR A 199 -17.73 10.05 -3.35
CA THR A 199 -17.62 11.50 -3.52
C THR A 199 -16.57 11.80 -4.60
N ALA A 200 -16.87 12.74 -5.49
CA ALA A 200 -15.92 13.18 -6.51
C ALA A 200 -14.72 13.91 -5.88
N GLU A 201 -14.92 14.53 -4.72
CA GLU A 201 -13.88 15.21 -3.95
C GLU A 201 -13.29 14.28 -2.88
N ALA A 202 -11.96 14.35 -2.74
CA ALA A 202 -11.24 13.62 -1.71
C ALA A 202 -11.60 14.15 -0.34
N SER A 203 -11.95 13.26 0.58
CA SER A 203 -12.31 13.60 1.96
C SER A 203 -11.07 13.80 2.82
N THR A 204 -9.98 13.12 2.47
CA THR A 204 -8.68 13.29 3.13
C THR A 204 -7.59 13.21 2.08
N LEU A 205 -6.66 14.17 2.13
CA LEU A 205 -5.39 14.10 1.41
C LEU A 205 -4.32 13.73 2.42
N VAL A 206 -3.66 12.59 2.23
CA VAL A 206 -2.41 12.28 2.92
C VAL A 206 -1.30 12.94 2.12
N PRO A 207 -0.69 14.05 2.58
CA PRO A 207 0.18 14.83 1.74
C PRO A 207 1.44 14.06 1.37
N PHE A 208 1.91 14.30 0.15
CA PHE A 208 3.16 13.76 -0.33
C PHE A 208 4.32 14.46 0.39
N LYS A 209 4.97 13.72 1.28
CA LYS A 209 6.11 14.17 2.08
C LYS A 209 7.23 13.13 1.98
N PRO A 210 8.45 13.51 1.55
CA PRO A 210 9.55 12.56 1.40
C PRO A 210 9.82 11.80 2.70
N GLY A 211 9.94 10.47 2.61
CA GLY A 211 10.18 9.59 3.77
C GLY A 211 8.95 9.24 4.59
N ARG A 212 7.78 9.82 4.30
CA ARG A 212 6.52 9.41 4.93
C ARG A 212 6.08 8.05 4.40
N VAL A 213 5.63 7.20 5.32
CA VAL A 213 4.94 5.95 4.99
C VAL A 213 3.46 6.12 5.28
N THR A 214 2.62 5.90 4.27
CA THR A 214 1.17 5.84 4.42
C THR A 214 0.75 4.38 4.41
N ILE A 215 -0.05 3.97 5.41
CA ILE A 215 -0.58 2.62 5.52
C ILE A 215 -2.09 2.72 5.57
N PHE A 216 -2.81 1.91 4.81
CA PHE A 216 -4.26 1.82 4.94
C PHE A 216 -4.77 0.41 4.83
N MET A 217 -5.84 0.13 5.57
CA MET A 217 -6.51 -1.16 5.59
C MET A 217 -7.43 -1.27 4.38
N ASN A 218 -7.35 -2.41 3.70
CA ASN A 218 -8.28 -2.73 2.63
C ASN A 218 -9.65 -3.06 3.24
N THR A 219 -10.67 -2.37 2.75
CA THR A 219 -12.06 -2.54 3.17
C THR A 219 -12.95 -2.48 1.92
N PRO A 220 -14.21 -2.95 1.99
CA PRO A 220 -15.17 -2.79 0.90
C PRO A 220 -15.54 -1.32 0.57
N TRP A 221 -14.89 -0.34 1.20
CA TRP A 221 -15.09 1.10 1.00
C TRP A 221 -13.78 1.91 1.10
N SER A 222 -12.61 1.26 0.98
CA SER A 222 -11.29 1.95 1.04
C SER A 222 -10.93 2.59 -0.29
N TYR A 223 -11.79 3.51 -0.75
CA TYR A 223 -11.66 4.21 -2.02
C TYR A 223 -10.47 5.18 -1.97
N HIS A 224 -9.51 5.00 -2.86
CA HIS A 224 -8.33 5.84 -2.90
C HIS A 224 -7.80 6.04 -4.32
N GLY A 225 -6.95 7.05 -4.48
CA GLY A 225 -6.35 7.43 -5.74
C GLY A 225 -5.19 8.39 -5.54
N ALA A 226 -4.64 8.89 -6.64
CA ALA A 226 -3.55 9.86 -6.63
C ALA A 226 -3.62 10.70 -7.91
N ASN A 227 -3.16 11.95 -7.83
CA ASN A 227 -3.10 12.83 -8.98
C ASN A 227 -1.81 13.63 -8.93
N VAL A 228 -1.14 13.76 -10.07
CA VAL A 228 0.00 14.67 -10.27
C VAL A 228 -0.45 15.77 -11.22
N ALA A 229 -0.31 17.02 -10.80
CA ALA A 229 -0.76 18.16 -11.61
C ALA A 229 -0.10 18.15 -13.00
N ALA A 230 -0.85 18.51 -14.04
CA ALA A 230 -0.35 18.51 -15.42
C ALA A 230 0.80 19.51 -15.65
N ASN A 231 0.85 20.58 -14.86
CA ASN A 231 1.89 21.61 -14.90
C ASN A 231 3.01 21.37 -13.86
N ALA A 232 3.08 20.18 -13.26
CA ALA A 232 4.14 19.80 -12.33
C ALA A 232 5.52 19.85 -12.99
N ALA A 233 6.52 20.33 -12.24
CA ALA A 233 7.91 20.34 -12.67
C ALA A 233 8.64 18.99 -12.43
N GLY A 234 8.00 18.06 -11.72
CA GLY A 234 8.60 16.80 -11.29
C GLY A 234 7.63 15.62 -11.36
N SER A 235 8.13 14.45 -10.97
CA SER A 235 7.34 13.21 -10.91
C SER A 235 7.11 12.78 -9.46
N ARG A 236 6.00 12.10 -9.22
CA ARG A 236 5.71 11.49 -7.92
C ARG A 236 6.32 10.09 -7.87
N TRP A 237 7.35 9.92 -7.04
CA TRP A 237 7.98 8.62 -6.81
C TRP A 237 7.42 7.95 -5.55
N CYS A 238 7.11 6.66 -5.65
CA CYS A 238 6.67 5.88 -4.52
C CYS A 238 7.28 4.48 -4.54
N LEU A 239 7.61 3.98 -3.36
CA LEU A 239 7.70 2.56 -3.14
C LEU A 239 6.35 2.07 -2.60
N VAL A 240 5.70 1.17 -3.34
CA VAL A 240 4.41 0.59 -2.98
C VAL A 240 4.60 -0.88 -2.65
N LYS A 241 4.00 -1.30 -1.54
CA LYS A 241 3.97 -2.69 -1.09
C LYS A 241 2.64 -2.96 -0.45
N GLY A 242 2.25 -4.21 -0.32
CA GLY A 242 1.17 -4.53 0.59
C GLY A 242 1.41 -5.80 1.35
N ILE A 243 0.56 -5.99 2.34
CA ILE A 243 0.50 -7.15 3.21
C ILE A 243 -0.78 -7.89 2.84
N ASN A 244 -0.65 -9.16 2.53
CA ASN A 244 -1.75 -10.02 2.11
C ASN A 244 -2.10 -11.02 3.20
N MET A 245 -3.35 -11.47 3.17
CA MET A 245 -3.69 -12.75 3.78
C MET A 245 -3.32 -13.90 2.83
N THR A 246 -3.30 -15.13 3.35
CA THR A 246 -3.10 -16.32 2.51
C THR A 246 -4.26 -16.52 1.54
N LEU A 247 -4.03 -17.24 0.43
CA LEU A 247 -5.10 -17.61 -0.49
C LEU A 247 -6.17 -18.48 0.19
N ALA A 248 -5.75 -19.38 1.07
CA ALA A 248 -6.68 -20.21 1.87
C ALA A 248 -7.57 -19.34 2.78
N ALA A 249 -7.00 -18.34 3.46
CA ALA A 249 -7.79 -17.40 4.27
C ALA A 249 -8.74 -16.57 3.39
N THR A 250 -8.26 -16.11 2.23
CA THR A 250 -9.10 -15.39 1.25
C THR A 250 -10.29 -16.26 0.82
N GLU A 251 -10.05 -17.52 0.47
CA GLU A 251 -11.08 -18.47 0.07
C GLU A 251 -12.13 -18.69 1.15
N GLN A 252 -11.69 -18.89 2.39
CA GLN A 252 -12.58 -19.16 3.52
C GLN A 252 -13.45 -17.95 3.88
N LEU A 253 -12.92 -16.73 3.75
CA LEU A 253 -13.61 -15.50 4.14
C LEU A 253 -14.48 -14.92 3.03
N PHE A 254 -14.00 -14.93 1.79
CA PHE A 254 -14.63 -14.23 0.67
C PHE A 254 -14.89 -15.14 -0.54
N GLY A 255 -14.31 -16.34 -0.57
CA GLY A 255 -14.16 -17.15 -1.78
C GLY A 255 -12.96 -16.68 -2.61
N LEU A 256 -12.43 -17.56 -3.47
CA LEU A 256 -11.37 -17.17 -4.40
C LEU A 256 -11.96 -16.54 -5.67
N PRO A 257 -11.60 -15.28 -5.98
CA PRO A 257 -11.81 -14.72 -7.31
C PRO A 257 -11.21 -15.66 -8.37
N PRO A 258 -11.83 -15.84 -9.54
CA PRO A 258 -11.30 -16.68 -10.62
C PRO A 258 -9.84 -16.38 -11.00
N GLU A 259 -9.38 -15.15 -10.77
CA GLU A 259 -8.02 -14.67 -11.06
C GLU A 259 -6.97 -15.07 -10.02
N LEU A 260 -7.40 -15.49 -8.83
CA LEU A 260 -6.53 -15.98 -7.77
C LEU A 260 -6.55 -17.52 -7.68
N ARG A 261 -7.22 -18.19 -8.63
CA ARG A 261 -7.27 -19.65 -8.78
C ARG A 261 -6.13 -20.18 -9.65
#